data_AF-A0A1W2E0Q6-F1
#
_entry.id   AF-A0A1W2E0Q6-F1
#
_cell.length_a   1.000
_cell.length_b   1.000
_cell.length_c   1.000
_cell.angle_alpha   90.00
_cell.angle_beta   90.00
_cell.angle_gamma   90.00
#
_symmetry.space_group_name_H-M   'P 1'
#
loop_
_entity.id
_entity.type
_entity.pdbx_description
1 polymer ?
#
loop_
_entity_poly.entity_id
_entity_poly.type
_entity_poly.pdbx_seq_one_letter_code
_entity_poly.pdbx_strand_id
1 'polypeptide(L)' 'MSGKGNCYDHSMVETFLKSIKAELIWRNRWDTRRQAEGAIFQYINGFYNPRRRHSSLGGKSPLAFERKAP' A
#
# COMPACT_ATOMS: atom_id res chain seq x y z
N MET A 1 -2.15 -9.13 -22.69
CA MET A 1 -2.35 -7.85 -23.39
C MET A 1 -1.97 -6.72 -22.45
N SER A 2 -0.84 -6.05 -22.71
CA SER A 2 -0.33 -4.93 -21.92
C SER A 2 -1.11 -3.68 -22.29
N GLY A 3 -2.03 -3.25 -21.43
CA GLY A 3 -2.89 -2.09 -21.66
C GLY A 3 -2.21 -0.81 -21.20
N LYS A 4 -1.87 0.07 -22.14
CA LYS A 4 -1.58 1.48 -21.84
C LYS A 4 -2.77 2.06 -21.04
N GLY A 5 -2.50 2.48 -19.80
CA GLY A 5 -3.30 3.48 -19.08
C GLY A 5 -4.67 3.03 -18.59
N ASN A 6 -4.73 2.08 -17.65
CA ASN A 6 -5.87 2.04 -16.73
C ASN A 6 -5.61 3.09 -15.63
N CYS A 7 -6.33 4.22 -15.67
CA CYS A 7 -6.17 5.30 -14.69
C CYS A 7 -6.45 4.83 -13.26
N TYR A 8 -7.28 3.80 -13.07
CA TYR A 8 -7.54 3.21 -11.77
C TYR A 8 -6.33 2.45 -11.22
N ASP A 9 -5.64 1.67 -12.04
CA ASP A 9 -4.44 0.94 -11.62
C ASP A 9 -3.30 1.91 -11.27
N HIS A 10 -3.08 2.90 -12.14
CA HIS A 10 -2.05 3.92 -11.91
C HIS A 10 -2.36 4.75 -10.65
N SER A 11 -3.61 5.21 -10.46
CA SER A 11 -4.00 6.01 -9.29
C SER A 11 -3.95 5.23 -7.98
N MET A 12 -4.26 3.92 -8.00
CA MET A 12 -4.11 3.05 -6.83
C MET A 12 -2.64 2.91 -6.41
N VAL A 13 -1.75 2.66 -7.37
CA VAL A 13 -0.31 2.55 -7.12
C VAL A 13 0.27 3.88 -6.64
N GLU A 14 -0.10 5.00 -7.27
CA GLU A 14 0.32 6.33 -6.83
C GLU A 14 -0.13 6.65 -5.40
N THR A 15 -1.38 6.30 -5.06
CA THR A 15 -1.92 6.52 -3.72
C THR A 15 -1.17 5.68 -2.68
N PHE A 16 -0.87 4.42 -2.99
CA PHE A 16 -0.04 3.57 -2.14
C PHE A 16 1.36 4.16 -1.94
N LEU A 17 2.03 4.58 -3.02
CA LEU A 17 3.38 5.14 -2.96
C LEU A 17 3.44 6.45 -2.18
N LYS A 18 2.44 7.32 -2.33
CA LYS A 18 2.32 8.55 -1.52
C LYS A 18 2.18 8.21 -0.04
N SER A 19 1.34 7.23 0.26
CA SER A 19 1.04 6.80 1.63
C SER A 19 2.26 6.21 2.35
N ILE A 20 2.93 5.22 1.73
CA ILE A 20 4.11 4.60 2.34
C ILE A 20 5.25 5.61 2.54
N LYS A 21 5.42 6.57 1.62
CA LYS A 21 6.42 7.63 1.79
C LYS A 21 6.11 8.53 2.99
N ALA A 22 4.86 9.00 3.09
CA ALA A 22 4.42 9.92 4.14
C ALA A 22 4.36 9.29 5.54
N GLU A 23 3.98 8.01 5.63
CA GLU A 23 3.75 7.33 6.90
C GLU A 23 4.98 6.57 7.40
N LEU A 24 5.81 6.03 6.50
CA LEU A 24 6.95 5.19 6.86
C LEU A 24 8.27 5.85 6.47
N ILE A 25 8.49 6.14 5.18
CA ILE A 25 9.83 6.49 4.69
C ILE A 25 10.33 7.82 5.26
N TRP A 26 9.51 8.87 5.22
CA TRP A 26 9.91 10.21 5.66
C TRP A 26 9.90 10.39 7.18
N ARG A 27 9.24 9.52 7.92
CA ARG A 27 9.15 9.58 9.39
C ARG A 27 10.29 8.86 10.10
N ASN A 28 11.09 8.09 9.37
CA ASN A 28 12.14 7.25 9.94
C ASN A 28 13.49 7.58 9.31
N ARG A 29 14.55 7.48 10.10
CA ARG A 29 15.93 7.45 9.59
C ARG A 29 16.34 5.98 9.44
N TRP A 30 17.01 5.67 8.34
CA TRP A 30 17.41 4.32 7.99
C TRP A 30 18.92 4.24 8.01
N ASP A 31 19.47 3.35 8.84
CA ASP A 31 20.90 3.14 8.92
C ASP A 31 21.38 2.21 7.78
N THR A 32 20.54 1.23 7.44
CA THR A 32 20.82 0.29 6.35
C THR A 32 19.61 0.12 5.43
N ARG A 33 19.89 -0.23 4.18
CA ARG A 33 18.86 -0.61 3.21
C ARG A 33 18.01 -1.79 3.70
N ARG A 34 18.64 -2.79 4.32
CA ARG A 34 17.97 -3.99 4.84
C ARG A 34 16.93 -3.66 5.92
N GLN A 35 17.23 -2.67 6.76
CA GLN A 35 16.28 -2.17 7.76
C GLN A 35 15.04 -1.56 7.09
N ALA A 36 15.24 -0.71 6.08
CA ALA A 36 14.15 -0.11 5.32
C ALA A 36 13.31 -1.18 4.60
N GLU A 37 13.95 -2.17 3.98
CA GLU A 37 13.27 -3.28 3.31
C GLU A 37 12.40 -4.10 4.28
N GLY A 38 12.93 -4.43 5.46
CA GLY A 38 12.17 -5.12 6.50
C GLY A 38 10.97 -4.31 7.01
N ALA A 39 11.14 -3.00 7.21
CA ALA A 39 10.07 -2.12 7.63
C ALA A 39 8.99 -1.95 6.55
N ILE A 40 9.38 -1.85 5.27
CA ILE A 40 8.46 -1.84 4.13
C ILE A 40 7.67 -3.16 4.08
N PHE A 41 8.34 -4.30 4.25
CA PHE A 41 7.68 -5.61 4.27
C PHE A 41 6.63 -5.70 5.40
N GLN A 42 6.99 -5.29 6.60
CA GLN A 42 6.08 -5.22 7.75
C GLN A 42 4.93 -4.25 7.52
N TYR A 43 5.21 -3.08 6.93
CA TYR A 43 4.17 -2.10 6.63
C TYR A 43 3.15 -2.66 5.63
N ILE A 44 3.60 -3.31 4.56
CA ILE A 44 2.71 -3.86 3.53
C ILE A 44 1.89 -5.03 4.10
N ASN A 45 2.56 -6.03 4.68
CA ASN A 45 1.93 -7.29 5.07
C ASN A 45 1.28 -7.26 6.45
N GLY A 46 1.82 -6.46 7.38
CA GLY A 46 1.31 -6.34 8.74
C GLY A 46 0.26 -5.26 8.93
N PHE A 47 0.25 -4.23 8.07
CA PHE A 47 -0.64 -3.08 8.23
C PHE A 47 -1.46 -2.76 6.97
N TYR A 48 -0.82 -2.41 5.86
CA TYR A 48 -1.48 -1.87 4.67
C TYR A 48 -2.53 -2.83 4.11
N ASN A 49 -2.11 -4.02 3.67
CA ASN A 49 -3.02 -5.00 3.07
C ASN A 49 -4.08 -5.54 4.05
N PRO A 50 -3.74 -5.97 5.28
CA PRO A 50 -4.74 -6.59 6.15
C PRO A 50 -5.63 -5.60 6.91
N ARG A 51 -5.12 -4.41 7.27
CA ARG A 51 -5.75 -3.55 8.30
C ARG A 51 -6.09 -2.14 7.83
N ARG A 52 -5.34 -1.55 6.90
CA ARG A 52 -5.56 -0.15 6.49
C ARG A 52 -6.91 0.02 5.83
N ARG A 53 -7.74 0.92 6.34
CA ARG A 53 -9.06 1.20 5.76
C ARG A 53 -8.95 2.22 4.64
N HIS A 54 -9.62 1.95 3.52
CA HIS A 54 -9.73 2.89 2.40
C HIS A 54 -11.18 3.34 2.25
N SER A 55 -11.42 4.66 2.20
CA SER A 55 -12.76 5.22 1.99
C SER A 55 -13.36 4.77 0.65
N SER A 56 -12.53 4.68 -0.39
CA SER A 56 -12.91 4.14 -1.70
C SER A 56 -13.34 2.66 -1.67
N LEU A 57 -12.94 1.90 -0.65
CA LEU A 57 -13.33 0.49 -0.47
C LEU A 57 -14.46 0.32 0.56
N GLY A 58 -15.18 1.41 0.89
CA GLY A 58 -16.22 1.41 1.91
C GLY A 58 -15.66 1.16 3.32
N GLY A 59 -14.46 1.67 3.60
CA GLY A 59 -13.78 1.53 4.90
C GLY A 59 -13.20 0.14 5.16
N LYS A 60 -13.11 -0.72 4.13
CA LYS A 60 -12.47 -2.04 4.22
C LYS A 60 -10.97 -1.94 3.93
N SER A 61 -10.23 -2.95 4.39
CA SER A 61 -8.84 -3.14 3.97
C SER A 61 -8.75 -3.78 2.59
N PRO A 62 -7.63 -3.59 1.87
CA PRO A 62 -7.44 -4.18 0.54
C PRO A 62 -7.73 -5.68 0.55
N LEU A 63 -7.14 -6.44 1.49
CA LEU A 63 -7.35 -7.87 1.61
C LEU A 63 -8.82 -8.24 1.92
N ALA A 64 -9.49 -7.44 2.75
CA ALA A 64 -10.89 -7.67 3.09
C ALA A 64 -11.85 -7.32 1.94
N PHE A 65 -11.43 -6.42 1.04
CA PHE A 65 -12.15 -6.10 -0.18
C PHE A 65 -11.96 -7.22 -1.22
N GLU A 66 -10.71 -7.66 -1.45
CA GLU A 66 -10.40 -8.76 -2.38
C GLU A 66 -11.09 -10.07 -1.99
N ARG A 67 -11.10 -10.44 -0.71
CA ARG A 67 -11.82 -11.65 -0.24
C ARG A 67 -13.34 -11.60 -0.46
N LYS A 68 -13.92 -10.41 -0.68
CA LYS A 68 -15.35 -10.22 -0.92
C LYS A 68 -15.68 -10.03 -2.40
N ALA A 69 -14.68 -9.87 -3.26
CA ALA A 69 -14.88 -9.86 -4.70
C ALA A 69 -15.12 -11.31 -5.17
N PRO A 70 -16.16 -11.57 -5.99
CA PRO A 70 -16.45 -12.90 -6.53
C PRO A 70 -15.37 -13.38 -7.52
#